data_AF-A0A0B7FTB5-F1
#
_entry.id   AF-A0A0B7FTB5-F1
#
_cell.length_a   1.000
_cell.length_b   1.000
_cell.length_c   1.000
_cell.angle_alpha   90.00
_cell.angle_beta   90.00
_cell.angle_gamma   90.00
#
_symmetry.space_group_name_H-M   'P 1'
#
loop_
_entity.id
_entity.type
_entity.pdbx_description
1 polymer ?
#
loop_
_entity_poly.entity_id
_entity_poly.type
_entity_poly.pdbx_seq_one_letter_code
_entity_poly.pdbx_strand_id
1 'polypeptide(L)'
;MERAEMDKRVRIGEALVQVVRSCGDALGNYVNILIPPLFRVIRAQSLPTILRSSALSILAQCVETSPLSIAAWTDDILSGMLDILQLESVQALPLSRKAREEARQQDAVKLDSTIDSKPQETDSKLPPLRRSALVCFALVIRSMLEGVYEGTRPAQLGDLRGKTVAVLDYLRITDSDPVVRTQAAETLSLVKQLGRAELGLDVKIGNSPFVRPALRFNHPS
;
A
#
# COMPACT_ATOMS: atom_id res chain seq x y z
N MET A 1 3.04 8.50 -24.13
CA MET A 1 3.71 7.18 -24.09
C MET A 1 2.89 6.24 -24.97
N GLU A 2 3.50 5.40 -25.78
CA GLU A 2 2.78 4.43 -26.61
C GLU A 2 2.34 3.21 -25.77
N ARG A 3 1.23 2.53 -26.14
CA ARG A 3 0.66 1.41 -25.36
C ARG A 3 1.67 0.25 -25.24
N ALA A 4 2.36 -0.10 -26.32
CA ALA A 4 3.37 -1.15 -26.32
C ALA A 4 4.55 -0.85 -25.38
N GLU A 5 5.01 0.40 -25.34
CA GLU A 5 6.09 0.83 -24.44
C GLU A 5 5.65 0.78 -22.98
N MET A 6 4.40 1.14 -22.68
CA MET A 6 3.82 1.02 -21.34
C MET A 6 3.68 -0.45 -20.92
N ASP A 7 3.13 -1.32 -21.78
CA ASP A 7 2.98 -2.75 -21.50
C ASP A 7 4.34 -3.40 -21.23
N LYS A 8 5.37 -3.01 -22.01
CA LYS A 8 6.75 -3.44 -21.77
C LYS A 8 7.24 -3.04 -20.38
N ARG A 9 6.99 -1.79 -19.95
CA ARG A 9 7.37 -1.31 -18.61
C ARG A 9 6.64 -2.04 -17.49
N VAL A 10 5.35 -2.36 -17.66
CA VAL A 10 4.60 -3.15 -16.69
C VAL A 10 5.19 -4.56 -16.57
N ARG A 11 5.49 -5.23 -17.68
CA ARG A 11 6.15 -6.55 -17.67
C ARG A 11 7.54 -6.52 -17.04
N ILE A 12 8.31 -5.45 -17.26
CA ILE A 12 9.58 -5.24 -16.57
C ILE A 12 9.35 -5.11 -15.06
N GLY A 13 8.31 -4.38 -14.64
CA GLY A 13 7.93 -4.27 -13.24
C GLY A 13 7.61 -5.63 -12.60
N GLU A 14 6.84 -6.48 -13.29
CA GLU A 14 6.53 -7.84 -12.84
C GLU A 14 7.77 -8.73 -12.73
N ALA A 15 8.64 -8.69 -13.74
CA ALA A 15 9.92 -9.40 -13.70
C ALA A 15 10.77 -8.92 -12.53
N LEU A 16 10.76 -7.61 -12.24
CA LEU A 16 11.48 -7.05 -11.10
C LEU A 16 10.90 -7.54 -9.76
N VAL A 17 9.57 -7.65 -9.62
CA VAL A 17 8.94 -8.29 -8.44
C VAL A 17 9.46 -9.71 -8.25
N GLN A 18 9.56 -10.50 -9.32
CA GLN A 18 10.07 -11.87 -9.25
C GLN A 18 11.54 -11.92 -8.81
N VAL A 19 12.36 -11.00 -9.31
CA VAL A 19 13.78 -10.88 -8.90
C VAL A 19 13.89 -10.46 -7.44
N VAL A 20 13.12 -9.47 -7.00
CA VAL A 20 13.11 -9.05 -5.58
C VAL A 20 12.78 -10.26 -4.70
N ARG A 21 11.74 -11.03 -5.04
CA ARG A 21 11.38 -12.25 -4.29
C ARG A 21 12.51 -13.28 -4.24
N SER A 22 13.24 -13.49 -5.34
CA SER A 22 14.33 -14.46 -5.39
C SER A 22 15.60 -14.00 -4.67
N CYS A 23 15.80 -12.69 -4.48
CA CYS A 23 16.95 -12.17 -3.76
C CYS A 23 16.93 -12.49 -2.25
N GLY A 24 15.77 -12.60 -1.62
CA GLY A 24 15.66 -12.84 -0.17
C GLY A 24 16.52 -11.84 0.63
N ASP A 25 17.36 -12.35 1.53
CA ASP A 25 18.25 -11.55 2.37
C ASP A 25 19.32 -10.78 1.58
N ALA A 26 19.68 -11.25 0.37
CA ALA A 26 20.65 -10.56 -0.47
C ALA A 26 20.13 -9.22 -1.04
N LEU A 27 18.82 -8.95 -0.92
CA LEU A 27 18.20 -7.69 -1.33
C LEU A 27 18.86 -6.47 -0.69
N GLY A 28 19.38 -6.60 0.53
CA GLY A 28 20.05 -5.52 1.26
C GLY A 28 21.21 -4.86 0.53
N ASN A 29 21.87 -5.59 -0.38
CA ASN A 29 22.94 -5.04 -1.20
C ASN A 29 22.46 -4.04 -2.27
N TYR A 30 21.17 -4.08 -2.62
CA TYR A 30 20.60 -3.35 -3.74
C TYR A 30 19.58 -2.28 -3.33
N VAL A 31 19.11 -2.27 -2.07
CA VAL A 31 18.05 -1.34 -1.63
C VAL A 31 18.39 0.14 -1.88
N ASN A 32 19.64 0.55 -1.63
CA ASN A 32 20.06 1.93 -1.84
C ASN A 32 20.07 2.36 -3.33
N ILE A 33 20.12 1.38 -4.23
CA ILE A 33 20.06 1.59 -5.68
C ILE A 33 18.61 1.48 -6.17
N LEU A 34 17.81 0.58 -5.58
CA LEU A 34 16.46 0.24 -6.01
C LEU A 34 15.39 1.22 -5.50
N ILE A 35 15.45 1.62 -4.23
CA ILE A 35 14.39 2.41 -3.59
C ILE A 35 14.30 3.84 -4.16
N PRO A 36 15.39 4.60 -4.37
CA PRO A 36 15.27 5.97 -4.89
C PRO A 36 14.64 6.08 -6.29
N PRO A 37 14.96 5.22 -7.29
CA PRO A 37 14.24 5.16 -8.55
C PRO A 37 12.75 4.86 -8.41
N LEU A 38 12.35 3.95 -7.51
CA LEU A 38 10.92 3.66 -7.28
C LEU A 38 10.19 4.91 -6.78
N PHE A 39 10.75 5.64 -5.81
CA PHE A 39 10.18 6.91 -5.36
C PHE A 39 10.11 7.98 -6.47
N ARG A 40 11.05 7.98 -7.43
CA ARG A 40 10.96 8.88 -8.58
C ARG A 40 9.78 8.54 -9.48
N VAL A 41 9.54 7.25 -9.75
CA VAL A 41 8.38 6.81 -10.55
C VAL A 41 7.08 7.13 -9.84
N ILE A 42 6.97 6.82 -8.54
CA ILE A 42 5.75 7.04 -7.75
C ILE A 42 5.34 8.53 -7.73
N ARG A 43 6.32 9.44 -7.66
CA ARG A 43 6.08 10.90 -7.62
C ARG A 43 5.91 11.55 -8.98
N ALA A 44 6.25 10.86 -10.07
CA ALA A 44 6.16 11.42 -11.42
C ALA A 44 4.71 11.45 -11.91
N GLN A 45 4.03 12.58 -11.72
CA GLN A 45 2.63 12.79 -12.11
C GLN A 45 2.41 12.68 -13.63
N SER A 46 3.46 12.87 -14.44
CA SER A 46 3.41 12.70 -15.89
C SER A 46 3.38 11.22 -16.34
N LEU A 47 3.63 10.27 -15.42
CA LEU A 47 3.58 8.85 -15.73
C LEU A 47 2.17 8.29 -15.51
N PRO A 48 1.74 7.32 -16.35
CA PRO A 48 0.48 6.62 -16.15
C PRO A 48 0.32 6.06 -14.74
N THR A 49 -0.89 6.15 -14.20
CA THR A 49 -1.21 5.71 -12.85
C THR A 49 -0.92 4.23 -12.64
N ILE A 50 -1.04 3.41 -13.68
CA ILE A 50 -0.67 1.99 -13.65
C ILE A 50 0.82 1.79 -13.35
N LEU A 51 1.71 2.59 -13.96
CA LEU A 51 3.16 2.49 -13.70
C LEU A 51 3.50 2.95 -12.28
N ARG A 52 2.84 4.00 -11.80
CA ARG A 52 3.01 4.50 -10.43
C ARG A 52 2.55 3.45 -9.41
N SER A 53 1.39 2.83 -9.67
CA SER A 53 0.84 1.73 -8.86
C SER A 53 1.73 0.48 -8.90
N SER A 54 2.32 0.16 -10.05
CA SER A 54 3.28 -0.94 -10.21
C SER A 54 4.56 -0.70 -9.39
N ALA A 55 5.09 0.52 -9.40
CA ALA A 55 6.25 0.88 -8.58
C ALA A 55 5.97 0.75 -7.07
N LEU A 56 4.75 1.08 -6.62
CA LEU A 56 4.31 0.83 -5.25
C LEU A 56 4.24 -0.65 -4.92
N SER A 57 3.77 -1.50 -5.83
CA SER A 57 3.76 -2.96 -5.64
C SER A 57 5.17 -3.55 -5.54
N ILE A 58 6.12 -3.03 -6.32
CA ILE A 58 7.54 -3.43 -6.21
C ILE A 58 8.12 -3.00 -4.86
N LEU A 59 7.83 -1.77 -4.42
CA LEU A 59 8.25 -1.26 -3.12
C LEU A 59 7.69 -2.12 -1.97
N ALA A 60 6.40 -2.43 -2.03
CA ALA A 60 5.73 -3.34 -1.12
C ALA A 60 6.40 -4.72 -1.08
N GLN A 61 6.78 -5.26 -2.24
CA GLN A 61 7.51 -6.51 -2.31
C GLN A 61 8.87 -6.44 -1.62
N CYS A 62 9.58 -5.32 -1.74
CA CYS A 62 10.87 -5.16 -1.07
C CYS A 62 10.74 -5.23 0.45
N VAL A 63 9.69 -4.61 1.01
CA VAL A 63 9.37 -4.66 2.44
C VAL A 63 9.10 -6.08 2.88
N GLU A 64 8.32 -6.84 2.12
CA GLU A 64 7.97 -8.22 2.44
C GLU A 64 9.17 -9.18 2.34
N THR A 65 10.03 -8.99 1.33
CA THR A 65 11.18 -9.87 1.09
C THR A 65 12.28 -9.69 2.13
N SER A 66 12.64 -8.45 2.47
CA SER A 66 13.70 -8.20 3.44
C SER A 66 13.37 -6.99 4.31
N PRO A 67 12.49 -7.18 5.33
CA PRO A 67 12.16 -6.18 6.33
C PRO A 67 13.36 -5.42 6.88
N LEU A 68 14.41 -6.17 7.27
CA LEU A 68 15.63 -5.66 7.89
C LEU A 68 16.38 -4.69 6.96
N SER A 69 16.49 -5.04 5.68
CA SER A 69 17.15 -4.21 4.67
C SER A 69 16.41 -2.90 4.39
N ILE A 70 15.10 -2.87 4.62
CA ILE A 70 14.25 -1.69 4.36
C ILE A 70 14.12 -0.77 5.58
N ALA A 71 14.69 -1.13 6.75
CA ALA A 71 14.56 -0.35 7.99
C ALA A 71 14.88 1.14 7.81
N ALA A 72 16.00 1.43 7.12
CA ALA A 72 16.48 2.79 6.90
C ALA A 72 15.55 3.64 6.03
N TRP A 73 14.65 3.00 5.27
CA TRP A 73 13.70 3.64 4.37
C TRP A 73 12.27 3.65 4.95
N THR A 74 12.04 3.04 6.12
CA THR A 74 10.69 2.86 6.68
C THR A 74 9.94 4.18 6.85
N ASP A 75 10.56 5.19 7.45
CA ASP A 75 9.91 6.48 7.70
C ASP A 75 9.57 7.22 6.41
N ASP A 76 10.47 7.18 5.41
CA ASP A 76 10.26 7.77 4.09
C ASP A 76 9.13 7.06 3.33
N ILE A 77 9.06 5.73 3.43
CA ILE A 77 8.00 4.92 2.80
C ILE A 77 6.65 5.24 3.45
N LEU A 78 6.57 5.21 4.78
CA LEU A 78 5.33 5.50 5.50
C LEU A 78 4.84 6.93 5.21
N SER A 79 5.75 7.91 5.28
CA SER A 79 5.44 9.30 4.98
C SER A 79 4.97 9.49 3.55
N GLY A 80 5.69 8.92 2.58
CA GLY A 80 5.32 9.02 1.17
C GLY A 80 3.98 8.35 0.84
N MET A 81 3.67 7.21 1.46
CA MET A 81 2.37 6.57 1.31
C MET A 81 1.25 7.43 1.91
N LEU A 82 1.45 8.01 3.10
CA LEU A 82 0.47 8.91 3.72
C LEU A 82 0.21 10.14 2.86
N ASP A 83 1.25 10.71 2.26
CA ASP A 83 1.10 11.88 1.40
C ASP A 83 0.28 11.54 0.15
N ILE A 84 0.49 10.38 -0.48
CA ILE A 84 -0.36 9.90 -1.59
C ILE A 84 -1.81 9.75 -1.11
N LEU A 85 -2.03 9.12 0.05
CA LEU A 85 -3.36 8.86 0.58
C LEU A 85 -4.12 10.14 0.94
N GLN A 86 -3.43 11.16 1.43
CA GLN A 86 -4.01 12.48 1.70
C GLN A 86 -4.32 13.21 0.40
N LEU A 87 -3.33 13.33 -0.49
CA LEU A 87 -3.41 14.14 -1.71
C LEU A 87 -4.38 13.55 -2.73
N GLU A 88 -4.45 12.23 -2.85
CA GLU A 88 -5.20 11.52 -3.90
C GLU A 88 -6.57 11.01 -3.44
N SER A 89 -6.95 11.28 -2.18
CA SER A 89 -8.27 10.93 -1.65
C SER A 89 -9.40 11.50 -2.52
N VAL A 90 -10.46 10.71 -2.71
CA VAL A 90 -11.65 11.09 -3.47
C VAL A 90 -12.85 10.77 -2.62
N GLN A 91 -13.69 11.77 -2.32
CA GLN A 91 -14.86 11.57 -1.48
C GLN A 91 -16.01 10.92 -2.25
N ALA A 92 -16.69 9.96 -1.64
CA ALA A 92 -18.04 9.59 -2.07
C ALA A 92 -18.98 10.75 -1.77
N LEU A 93 -19.61 11.34 -2.78
CA LEU A 93 -20.71 12.31 -2.56
C LEU A 93 -21.75 11.71 -1.59
N PRO A 94 -22.39 12.53 -0.73
CA PRO A 94 -23.40 12.07 0.20
C PRO A 94 -24.68 11.70 -0.54
N LEU A 95 -24.68 10.54 -1.19
CA LEU A 95 -25.85 9.95 -1.82
C LEU A 95 -26.54 9.02 -0.82
N SER A 96 -27.88 9.12 -0.78
CA SER A 96 -28.80 8.23 -0.05
C SER A 96 -28.39 6.76 -0.19
N ARG A 97 -28.64 5.93 0.83
CA ARG A 97 -28.26 4.49 0.86
C ARG A 97 -28.66 3.73 -0.41
N LYS A 98 -29.82 4.06 -0.99
CA LYS A 98 -30.30 3.53 -2.28
C LYS A 98 -29.49 4.01 -3.48
N ALA A 99 -29.22 5.31 -3.56
CA ALA A 99 -28.38 5.91 -4.60
C ALA A 99 -26.90 5.44 -4.50
N ARG A 100 -26.43 5.08 -3.30
CA ARG A 100 -25.13 4.42 -3.09
C ARG A 100 -25.08 3.01 -3.69
N GLU A 101 -26.17 2.25 -3.66
CA GLU A 101 -26.24 0.90 -4.23
C GLU A 101 -26.37 0.93 -5.76
N GLU A 102 -27.13 1.88 -6.31
CA GLU A 102 -27.26 2.11 -7.75
C GLU A 102 -25.97 2.69 -8.38
N ALA A 103 -25.31 3.65 -7.71
CA ALA A 103 -24.01 4.15 -8.12
C ALA A 103 -22.91 3.09 -8.01
N ARG A 104 -22.97 2.16 -7.03
CA ARG A 104 -22.01 1.05 -6.88
C ARG A 104 -21.99 0.12 -8.09
N GLN A 105 -23.15 -0.18 -8.68
CA GLN A 105 -23.23 -1.04 -9.86
C GLN A 105 -22.79 -0.30 -11.13
N GLN A 106 -23.06 1.01 -11.24
CA GLN A 106 -22.60 1.79 -12.39
C GLN A 106 -21.12 2.16 -12.33
N ASP A 107 -20.58 2.56 -11.18
CA ASP A 107 -19.17 2.98 -11.04
C ASP A 107 -18.20 1.80 -11.10
N ALA A 108 -18.55 0.63 -10.54
CA ALA A 108 -17.70 -0.56 -10.66
C ALA A 108 -17.58 -1.04 -12.11
N VAL A 109 -18.69 -1.02 -12.88
CA VAL A 109 -18.71 -1.38 -14.30
C VAL A 109 -17.98 -0.34 -15.16
N LYS A 110 -18.03 0.94 -14.79
CA LYS A 110 -17.33 2.03 -15.49
C LYS A 110 -15.83 2.07 -15.18
N LEU A 111 -15.40 1.61 -13.99
CA LEU A 111 -14.00 1.64 -13.56
C LEU A 111 -13.19 0.46 -14.13
N ASP A 112 -13.72 -0.77 -14.09
CA ASP A 112 -13.07 -1.93 -14.73
C ASP A 112 -12.91 -1.68 -16.25
N SER A 113 -13.93 -1.10 -16.88
CA SER A 113 -13.84 -0.71 -18.29
C SER A 113 -12.84 0.42 -18.54
N THR A 114 -12.59 1.35 -17.60
CA THR A 114 -11.63 2.45 -17.80
C THR A 114 -10.17 1.98 -17.69
N ILE A 115 -9.86 1.07 -16.76
CA ILE A 115 -8.51 0.49 -16.61
C ILE A 115 -8.11 -0.28 -17.87
N ASP A 116 -9.03 -1.07 -18.44
CA ASP A 116 -8.78 -1.83 -19.67
C ASP A 116 -8.85 -0.98 -20.95
N SER A 117 -9.69 0.06 -20.97
CA SER A 117 -9.88 0.89 -22.17
C SER A 117 -8.84 2.00 -22.30
N LYS A 118 -8.26 2.49 -21.20
CA LYS A 118 -7.32 3.64 -21.18
C LYS A 118 -6.17 3.46 -20.18
N PRO A 119 -5.30 2.46 -20.37
CA PRO A 119 -4.21 2.18 -19.42
C PRO A 119 -3.13 3.27 -19.30
N GLN A 120 -3.14 4.24 -20.23
CA GLN A 120 -2.23 5.40 -20.24
C GLN A 120 -2.70 6.56 -19.36
N GLU A 121 -3.84 6.41 -18.67
CA GLU A 121 -4.40 7.48 -17.85
C GLU A 121 -3.45 7.87 -16.73
N THR A 122 -3.15 9.16 -16.66
CA THR A 122 -2.24 9.76 -15.67
C THR A 122 -3.00 10.31 -14.47
N ASP A 123 -4.32 10.18 -14.45
CA ASP A 123 -5.14 10.67 -13.34
C ASP A 123 -4.80 9.90 -12.06
N SER A 124 -4.20 10.63 -11.12
CA SER A 124 -3.75 10.12 -9.83
C SER A 124 -4.91 9.84 -8.88
N LYS A 125 -6.11 10.35 -9.19
CA LYS A 125 -7.36 10.11 -8.45
C LYS A 125 -7.97 8.75 -8.77
N LEU A 126 -7.44 8.03 -9.76
CA LEU A 126 -7.83 6.67 -10.03
C LEU A 126 -7.54 5.76 -8.81
N PRO A 127 -8.50 4.91 -8.40
CA PRO A 127 -8.35 4.06 -7.22
C PRO A 127 -7.09 3.18 -7.14
N PRO A 128 -6.52 2.62 -8.24
CA PRO A 128 -5.33 1.77 -8.17
C PRO A 128 -4.17 2.38 -7.39
N LEU A 129 -3.92 3.70 -7.52
CA LEU A 129 -2.81 4.35 -6.82
C LEU A 129 -3.02 4.33 -5.31
N ARG A 130 -4.23 4.67 -4.84
CA ARG A 130 -4.60 4.64 -3.42
C ARG A 130 -4.60 3.23 -2.85
N ARG A 131 -5.13 2.26 -3.61
CA ARG A 131 -5.13 0.85 -3.23
C ARG A 131 -3.70 0.33 -3.04
N SER A 132 -2.82 0.56 -4.00
CA SER A 132 -1.41 0.14 -3.90
C SER A 132 -0.66 0.85 -2.75
N ALA A 133 -0.94 2.13 -2.51
CA ALA A 133 -0.32 2.87 -1.40
C ALA A 133 -0.74 2.31 -0.03
N LEU A 134 -2.03 1.98 0.15
CA LEU A 134 -2.53 1.33 1.36
C LEU A 134 -1.91 -0.06 1.57
N VAL A 135 -1.80 -0.87 0.52
CA VAL A 135 -1.16 -2.19 0.60
C VAL A 135 0.30 -2.07 1.03
N CYS A 136 1.06 -1.16 0.41
CA CYS A 136 2.44 -0.91 0.78
C CYS A 136 2.55 -0.45 2.24
N PHE A 137 1.71 0.52 2.66
CA PHE A 137 1.69 1.01 4.03
C PHE A 137 1.38 -0.11 5.03
N ALA A 138 0.35 -0.92 4.77
CA ALA A 138 -0.04 -2.03 5.63
C ALA A 138 1.08 -3.07 5.79
N LEU A 139 1.82 -3.38 4.72
CA LEU A 139 2.94 -4.32 4.77
C LEU A 139 4.09 -3.78 5.62
N VAL A 140 4.38 -2.49 5.57
CA VAL A 140 5.39 -1.87 6.45
C VAL A 140 4.96 -1.99 7.92
N ILE A 141 3.71 -1.66 8.25
CA ILE A 141 3.22 -1.76 9.63
C ILE A 141 3.24 -3.22 10.13
N ARG A 142 2.90 -4.19 9.28
CA ARG A 142 3.00 -5.63 9.62
C ARG A 142 4.43 -6.05 9.88
N SER A 143 5.35 -5.66 9.01
CA SER A 143 6.77 -5.93 9.16
C SER A 143 7.33 -5.33 10.47
N MET A 144 6.87 -4.13 10.85
CA MET A 144 7.20 -3.54 12.16
C MET A 144 6.65 -4.38 13.31
N LEU A 145 5.36 -4.76 13.26
CA LEU A 145 4.73 -5.62 14.27
C LEU A 145 5.46 -6.96 14.44
N GLU A 146 5.81 -7.63 13.34
CA GLU A 146 6.58 -8.87 13.36
C GLU A 146 7.94 -8.67 14.03
N GLY A 147 8.67 -7.63 13.65
CA GLY A 147 9.96 -7.32 14.28
C GLY A 147 9.86 -6.99 15.78
N VAL A 148 8.74 -6.43 16.23
CA VAL A 148 8.46 -6.20 17.65
C VAL A 148 8.23 -7.51 18.39
N TYR A 149 7.42 -8.41 17.83
CA TYR A 149 7.15 -9.70 18.44
C TYR A 149 8.38 -10.62 18.48
N GLU A 150 9.25 -10.51 17.48
CA GLU A 150 10.54 -11.21 17.43
C GLU A 150 11.62 -10.57 18.31
N GLY A 151 11.36 -9.37 18.87
CA GLY A 151 12.34 -8.62 19.66
C GLY A 151 13.50 -8.06 18.84
N THR A 152 13.36 -8.01 17.51
CA THR A 152 14.39 -7.52 16.58
C THR A 152 14.28 -6.01 16.35
N ARG A 153 13.13 -5.40 16.68
CA ARG A 153 12.87 -3.96 16.46
C ARG A 153 12.01 -3.35 17.57
N PRO A 154 12.23 -2.06 17.88
CA PRO A 154 11.32 -1.32 18.75
C PRO A 154 10.00 -1.05 18.01
N ALA A 155 8.91 -1.06 18.77
CA ALA A 155 7.61 -0.65 18.29
C ALA A 155 7.57 0.88 18.33
N GLN A 156 7.90 1.55 17.23
CA GLN A 156 7.89 3.01 17.20
C GLN A 156 7.44 3.55 15.86
N LEU A 157 6.21 4.04 15.83
CA LEU A 157 5.67 4.86 14.73
C LEU A 157 5.94 6.37 14.95
N GLY A 158 6.33 6.74 16.18
CA GLY A 158 6.69 8.12 16.55
C GLY A 158 5.60 9.14 16.23
N ASP A 159 6.02 10.30 15.74
CA ASP A 159 5.15 11.44 15.45
C ASP A 159 4.15 11.16 14.31
N LEU A 160 4.43 10.17 13.44
CA LEU A 160 3.54 9.78 12.34
C LEU A 160 2.24 9.13 12.82
N ARG A 161 2.19 8.63 14.06
CA ARG A 161 1.03 7.91 14.60
C ARG A 161 -0.25 8.71 14.53
N GLY A 162 -0.24 9.94 15.05
CA GLY A 162 -1.43 10.79 15.08
C GLY A 162 -1.95 11.09 13.68
N LYS A 163 -1.05 11.48 12.76
CA LYS A 163 -1.37 11.73 11.35
C LYS A 163 -1.93 10.47 10.69
N THR A 164 -1.31 9.31 10.90
CA THR A 164 -1.73 8.02 10.33
C THR A 164 -3.15 7.66 10.76
N VAL A 165 -3.44 7.73 12.06
CA VAL A 165 -4.76 7.40 12.59
C VAL A 165 -5.82 8.32 11.99
N ALA A 166 -5.56 9.63 11.94
CA ALA A 166 -6.50 10.59 11.37
C ALA A 166 -6.79 10.32 9.89
N VAL A 167 -5.75 10.06 9.09
CA VAL A 167 -5.90 9.78 7.65
C VAL A 167 -6.68 8.50 7.39
N LEU A 168 -6.31 7.40 8.07
CA LEU A 168 -6.97 6.11 7.86
C LEU A 168 -8.42 6.11 8.36
N ASP A 169 -8.70 6.80 9.47
CA ASP A 169 -10.07 6.94 9.98
C ASP A 169 -10.94 7.79 9.05
N TYR A 170 -10.36 8.86 8.46
CA TYR A 170 -11.03 9.64 7.44
C TYR A 170 -11.33 8.81 6.18
N LEU A 171 -10.32 8.11 5.65
CA LEU A 171 -10.45 7.34 4.40
C LEU A 171 -11.44 6.19 4.50
N ARG A 172 -11.44 5.43 5.61
CA ARG A 172 -12.38 4.30 5.78
C ARG A 172 -13.85 4.72 5.73
N ILE A 173 -14.14 5.99 6.01
CA ILE A 173 -15.49 6.54 6.02
C ILE A 173 -15.82 7.22 4.68
N THR A 174 -14.87 7.97 4.13
CA THR A 174 -15.16 8.98 3.10
C THR A 174 -14.74 8.59 1.69
N ASP A 175 -13.79 7.66 1.50
CA ASP A 175 -13.27 7.37 0.16
C ASP A 175 -14.37 6.82 -0.78
N SER A 176 -14.35 7.21 -2.05
CA SER A 176 -15.29 6.73 -3.07
C SER A 176 -15.13 5.24 -3.32
N ASP A 177 -13.89 4.73 -3.24
CA ASP A 177 -13.56 3.36 -3.55
C ASP A 177 -13.80 2.42 -2.34
N PRO A 178 -14.66 1.40 -2.47
CA PRO A 178 -14.94 0.48 -1.37
C PRO A 178 -13.72 -0.34 -0.93
N VAL A 179 -12.81 -0.68 -1.86
CA VAL A 179 -11.62 -1.46 -1.53
C VAL A 179 -10.66 -0.60 -0.70
N VAL A 180 -10.46 0.67 -1.08
CA VAL A 180 -9.70 1.65 -0.28
C VAL A 180 -10.28 1.78 1.13
N ARG A 181 -11.62 1.86 1.28
CA ARG A 181 -12.23 1.95 2.61
C ARG A 181 -11.95 0.71 3.48
N THR A 182 -12.07 -0.49 2.91
CA THR A 182 -11.78 -1.75 3.60
C THR A 182 -10.31 -1.84 3.98
N GLN A 183 -9.40 -1.58 3.04
CA GLN A 183 -7.95 -1.59 3.28
C GLN A 183 -7.55 -0.55 4.35
N ALA A 184 -8.16 0.63 4.36
CA ALA A 184 -7.91 1.64 5.39
C ALA A 184 -8.35 1.17 6.79
N ALA A 185 -9.50 0.50 6.89
CA ALA A 185 -9.97 -0.06 8.16
C ALA A 185 -9.04 -1.16 8.70
N GLU A 186 -8.59 -2.08 7.84
CA GLU A 186 -7.63 -3.13 8.20
C GLU A 186 -6.28 -2.54 8.62
N THR A 187 -5.79 -1.56 7.85
CA THR A 187 -4.54 -0.86 8.14
C THR A 187 -4.61 -0.11 9.47
N LEU A 188 -5.73 0.54 9.76
CA LEU A 188 -5.95 1.23 11.04
C LEU A 188 -5.92 0.24 12.22
N SER A 189 -6.45 -0.97 12.03
CA SER A 189 -6.36 -2.03 13.04
C SER A 189 -4.92 -2.42 13.33
N LEU A 190 -4.08 -2.57 12.29
CA LEU A 190 -2.66 -2.88 12.43
C LEU A 190 -1.90 -1.75 13.15
N VAL A 191 -2.19 -0.48 12.82
CA VAL A 191 -1.57 0.67 13.49
C VAL A 191 -1.94 0.72 14.97
N LYS A 192 -3.20 0.42 15.31
CA LYS A 192 -3.65 0.33 16.72
C LYS A 192 -2.95 -0.81 17.45
N GLN A 193 -2.80 -1.98 16.82
CA GLN A 193 -2.07 -3.12 17.37
C GLN A 193 -0.60 -2.76 17.62
N LEU A 194 0.07 -2.14 16.65
CA LEU A 194 1.44 -1.65 16.83
C LEU A 194 1.50 -0.69 18.02
N GLY A 195 0.52 0.19 18.13
CA GLY A 195 0.41 1.12 19.24
C GLY A 195 0.22 0.51 20.62
N ARG A 196 -0.51 -0.60 20.70
CA ARG A 196 -0.63 -1.38 21.94
C ARG A 196 0.68 -2.10 22.27
N ALA A 197 1.37 -2.60 21.25
CA ALA A 197 2.68 -3.24 21.41
C ALA A 197 3.73 -2.26 21.97
N GLU A 198 3.75 -0.99 21.52
CA GLU A 198 4.65 0.04 22.08
C GLU A 198 4.43 0.27 23.58
N LEU A 199 3.17 0.17 24.03
CA LEU A 199 2.78 0.36 25.42
C LEU A 199 2.94 -0.91 26.27
N GLY A 200 3.46 -2.01 25.69
CA GLY A 200 3.57 -3.30 26.37
C GLY A 200 2.23 -4.01 26.60
N LEU A 201 1.14 -3.56 25.95
CA LEU A 201 -0.22 -4.06 26.17
C LEU A 201 -0.57 -5.30 25.33
N ASP A 202 0.25 -5.67 24.35
CA ASP A 202 0.06 -6.82 23.44
C ASP A 202 1.15 -7.90 23.57
N VAL A 203 2.03 -7.83 24.58
CA VAL A 203 3.09 -8.83 24.80
C VAL A 203 2.50 -10.10 25.44
N LYS A 204 2.10 -11.07 24.62
CA LYS A 204 1.96 -12.45 25.09
C LYS A 204 3.35 -13.08 25.22
N ILE A 205 3.82 -13.19 26.46
CA ILE A 205 4.92 -14.08 26.82
C ILE A 205 4.46 -15.53 26.55
N GLY A 206 5.06 -16.21 25.59
CA GLY A 206 5.00 -17.67 25.46
C GLY A 206 4.26 -18.23 24.23
N ASN A 207 5.03 -18.94 23.39
CA ASN A 207 4.67 -20.01 22.46
C ASN A 207 3.20 -20.09 21.97
N SER A 208 2.92 -19.49 20.81
CA SER A 208 1.86 -19.95 19.93
C SER A 208 2.22 -19.62 18.47
N PRO A 209 2.10 -20.56 17.52
CA PRO A 209 2.44 -20.29 16.12
C PRO A 209 1.42 -19.30 15.56
N PHE A 210 1.89 -18.14 15.14
CA PHE A 210 1.06 -17.12 14.52
C PHE A 210 0.54 -17.68 13.18
N VAL A 211 -0.77 -17.91 13.09
CA VAL A 211 -1.43 -18.18 11.82
C VAL A 211 -1.40 -16.86 11.04
N ARG A 212 -0.58 -16.82 9.98
CA ARG A 212 -0.57 -15.70 9.02
C ARG A 212 -2.02 -15.37 8.62
N PRO A 213 -2.54 -14.16 8.90
CA PRO A 213 -3.83 -13.77 8.38
C PRO A 213 -3.68 -13.69 6.86
N ALA A 214 -4.26 -14.67 6.15
CA ALA A 214 -4.34 -14.63 4.70
C ALA A 214 -5.15 -13.38 4.32
N LEU A 215 -4.45 -12.34 3.83
CA LEU A 215 -5.12 -11.30 3.08
C LEU A 215 -5.72 -11.97 1.85
N ARG A 216 -7.05 -12.11 1.82
CA ARG A 216 -7.76 -12.42 0.59
C ARG A 216 -7.76 -11.17 -0.28
N PHE A 217 -6.61 -10.87 -0.87
CA PHE A 217 -6.59 -10.04 -2.06
C PHE A 217 -7.10 -10.90 -3.21
N ASN A 218 -8.40 -10.82 -3.47
CA ASN A 218 -8.92 -11.22 -4.77
C ASN A 218 -8.27 -10.29 -5.80
N HIS A 219 -7.22 -10.77 -6.47
CA HIS A 219 -6.82 -10.23 -7.76
C HIS A 219 -7.85 -10.72 -8.79
N PRO A 220 -8.59 -9.84 -9.47
CA PRO A 220 -9.15 -10.20 -10.75
C PRO A 220 -8.01 -10.24 -11.77
N SER A 221 -7.85 -11.40 -12.40
CA SER A 221 -7.09 -11.57 -13.64
C SER A 221 -7.79 -10.90 -14.81
#